data_AF-A0A962N137-F1
#
_entry.id   AF-A0A962N137-F1
#
_cell.length_a   1.000
_cell.length_b   1.000
_cell.length_c   1.000
_cell.angle_alpha   90.00
_cell.angle_beta   90.00
_cell.angle_gamma   90.00
#
_symmetry.space_group_name_H-M   'P 1'
#
loop_
_entity.id
_entity.type
_entity.pdbx_description
1 polymer ?
#
loop_
_entity_poly.entity_id
_entity_poly.type
_entity_poly.pdbx_seq_one_letter_code
_entity_poly.pdbx_strand_id
1 'polypeptide(L)'
;MNVKPTSLLAALLLPVLLTPTAFALSEQTRTDAELTLAELTLSKGDCRGAAEKFQKLAMRRRDVAVAERATAVGVLCSQLNSELKSARRWHELDSKSPAAALALGRAAIQSGLTNDARAALQTFHDLAGDRGVIQAIANSSDAVGSWPLFTALTPVFDSPSASYDLLIAAADLALDSFDFAAAQRYADRALDDDPASGEARARLAISNAFRGDSVKAIAFAREAAALAPQERRFAVVDTLLRLDRLAEARQELIAMQADGVALVEAELRLARLDFQTGDLASAQRRFSALLQAKDSAPEAFYFLSMIAERQDKPQLALEGYQRLIGAGAGLLVRTRAARLLIKEGDNAAALKLLDEVATAAPEEALQVELTKASLLDEAGQNAASLAILDAAAQRFTNHPSVLYQRALALDKAGNYRDGFKLLEQLMKERPDDPTIMNAYGYSLADRNQELPRAEALIAKALAAAPDNPAVLDSLGWVHFRHGDAAKALPLLERAYRVFPDGEIAAHWGEVLWSLDRQGEARAVWTRALARSPDSKILRSTVVRLTGSEPVVPPPNESATTI
;
A
#
# COMPACT_ATOMS: atom_id res chain seq x y z
N MET A 1 47.38 13.70 66.49
CA MET A 1 48.81 13.91 66.77
C MET A 1 49.55 13.92 65.44
N ASN A 2 50.10 15.07 65.07
CA ASN A 2 51.01 15.20 63.93
C ASN A 2 52.37 14.56 64.28
N VAL A 3 53.09 14.13 63.25
CA VAL A 3 54.53 14.38 62.96
C VAL A 3 55.24 13.13 62.37
N LYS A 4 55.53 13.27 61.07
CA LYS A 4 56.56 12.67 60.17
C LYS A 4 57.95 12.51 60.84
N PRO A 5 59.00 11.80 60.31
CA PRO A 5 59.54 12.07 58.96
C PRO A 5 60.45 11.04 58.21
N THR A 6 60.59 11.30 56.89
CA THR A 6 61.79 11.26 56.00
C THR A 6 62.73 10.05 55.95
N SER A 7 63.03 9.57 54.73
CA SER A 7 64.32 9.84 54.05
C SER A 7 64.39 9.34 52.59
N LEU A 8 65.07 10.13 51.76
CA LEU A 8 65.38 9.95 50.32
C LEU A 8 66.57 8.98 50.09
N LEU A 9 66.66 8.46 48.85
CA LEU A 9 67.84 8.22 47.95
C LEU A 9 67.71 6.85 47.26
N ALA A 10 68.15 6.58 46.03
CA ALA A 10 68.56 7.35 44.86
C ALA A 10 68.58 6.35 43.66
N ALA A 11 68.27 6.87 42.47
CA ALA A 11 68.71 6.47 41.14
C ALA A 11 68.96 4.97 40.79
N LEU A 12 68.16 4.48 39.82
CA LEU A 12 68.70 3.77 38.65
C LEU A 12 67.70 3.86 37.48
N LEU A 13 68.11 4.62 36.47
CA LEU A 13 67.50 4.67 35.14
C LEU A 13 67.78 3.36 34.40
N LEU A 14 66.74 2.71 33.90
CA LEU A 14 66.81 1.88 32.70
C LEU A 14 65.51 2.07 31.88
N PRO A 15 65.60 2.33 30.56
CA PRO A 15 64.42 2.42 29.72
C PRO A 15 63.95 0.99 29.43
N VAL A 16 62.83 0.58 30.01
CA VAL A 16 62.13 -0.61 29.52
C VAL A 16 61.45 -0.22 28.21
N LEU A 17 62.02 -0.71 27.12
CA LEU A 17 61.43 -0.73 25.79
C LEU A 17 59.98 -1.22 25.89
N LEU A 18 59.03 -0.30 25.69
CA LEU A 18 57.65 -0.62 25.32
C LEU A 18 57.71 -1.39 24.00
N THR A 19 57.63 -2.72 24.06
CA THR A 19 57.09 -3.48 22.94
C THR A 19 55.57 -3.42 23.08
N PRO A 20 54.83 -2.95 22.06
CA PRO A 20 53.38 -3.11 22.07
C PRO A 20 53.12 -4.59 21.80
N THR A 21 53.04 -5.41 22.84
CA THR A 21 52.35 -6.69 22.74
C THR A 21 50.89 -6.36 22.54
N ALA A 22 50.46 -6.30 21.28
CA ALA A 22 49.07 -6.31 20.91
C ALA A 22 48.47 -7.58 21.53
N PHE A 23 47.69 -7.42 22.61
CA PHE A 23 46.84 -8.49 23.10
C PHE A 23 45.84 -8.79 21.99
N ALA A 24 46.11 -9.82 21.20
CA ALA A 24 45.15 -10.36 20.27
C ALA A 24 43.99 -10.88 21.13
N LEU A 25 42.86 -10.16 21.11
CA LEU A 25 41.62 -10.64 21.70
C LEU A 25 41.34 -12.03 21.14
N SER A 26 40.86 -12.94 22.00
CA SER A 26 40.35 -14.21 21.52
C SER A 26 39.27 -13.94 20.46
N GLU A 27 39.13 -14.84 19.48
CA GLU A 27 38.14 -14.69 18.42
C GLU A 27 36.73 -14.48 18.98
N GLN A 28 36.41 -15.14 20.09
CA GLN A 28 35.14 -15.00 20.80
C GLN A 28 35.00 -13.61 21.47
N THR A 29 36.03 -13.11 22.16
CA THR A 29 36.00 -11.77 22.78
C THR A 29 35.91 -10.64 21.75
N ARG A 30 36.58 -10.80 20.59
CA ARG A 30 36.43 -9.86 19.47
C ARG A 30 35.01 -9.89 18.91
N THR A 31 34.42 -11.07 18.84
CA THR A 31 33.06 -11.27 18.31
C THR A 31 31.98 -10.65 19.20
N ASP A 32 32.09 -10.80 20.52
CA ASP A 32 31.14 -10.19 21.47
C ASP A 32 31.22 -8.65 21.44
N ALA A 33 32.42 -8.10 21.23
CA ALA A 33 32.61 -6.67 21.05
C ALA A 33 31.98 -6.14 19.76
N GLU A 34 32.06 -6.89 18.65
CA GLU A 34 31.43 -6.50 17.39
C GLU A 34 29.89 -6.54 17.46
N LEU A 35 29.32 -7.55 18.12
CA LEU A 35 27.87 -7.64 18.34
C LEU A 35 27.37 -6.51 19.25
N THR A 36 28.10 -6.22 20.32
CA THR A 36 27.80 -5.09 21.23
C THR A 36 27.87 -3.75 20.48
N LEU A 37 28.84 -3.58 19.60
CA LEU A 37 28.95 -2.38 18.77
C LEU A 37 27.77 -2.26 17.79
N ALA A 38 27.32 -3.37 17.19
CA ALA A 38 26.17 -3.38 16.30
C ALA A 38 24.87 -2.99 17.05
N GLU A 39 24.62 -3.55 18.24
CA GLU A 39 23.48 -3.18 19.08
C GLU A 39 23.55 -1.72 19.56
N LEU A 40 24.73 -1.22 19.96
CA LEU A 40 24.90 0.19 20.33
C LEU A 40 24.67 1.14 19.15
N THR A 41 25.03 0.71 17.94
CA THR A 41 24.77 1.49 16.72
C THR A 41 23.26 1.58 16.48
N LEU A 42 22.55 0.46 16.63
CA LEU A 42 21.08 0.42 16.53
C LEU A 42 20.42 1.29 17.60
N SER A 43 20.86 1.19 18.86
CA SER A 43 20.29 1.95 19.98
C SER A 43 20.49 3.46 19.85
N LYS A 44 21.48 3.90 19.07
CA LYS A 44 21.72 5.31 18.72
C LYS A 44 20.89 5.81 17.54
N GLY A 45 20.08 4.92 16.93
CA GLY A 45 19.25 5.24 15.76
C GLY A 45 19.97 5.17 14.42
N ASP A 46 21.25 4.78 14.37
CA ASP A 46 21.97 4.55 13.10
C ASP A 46 21.56 3.20 12.50
N CYS A 47 20.35 3.19 11.94
CA CYS A 47 19.69 2.03 11.36
C CYS A 47 20.52 1.38 10.23
N ARG A 48 21.06 2.20 9.32
CA ARG A 48 21.88 1.72 8.22
C ARG A 48 23.18 1.10 8.72
N GLY A 49 23.92 1.83 9.57
CA GLY A 49 25.19 1.35 10.13
C GLY A 49 25.01 0.08 10.95
N ALA A 50 23.91 -0.04 11.71
CA ALA A 50 23.57 -1.25 12.45
C ALA A 50 23.32 -2.44 11.50
N ALA A 51 22.43 -2.28 10.52
CA ALA A 51 22.10 -3.34 9.57
C ALA A 51 23.35 -3.84 8.82
N GLU A 52 24.22 -2.94 8.34
CA GLU A 52 25.47 -3.31 7.66
C GLU A 52 26.43 -4.07 8.59
N LYS A 53 26.51 -3.73 9.89
CA LYS A 53 27.34 -4.42 10.87
C LYS A 53 26.82 -5.82 11.17
N PHE A 54 25.52 -5.95 11.44
CA PHE A 54 24.89 -7.24 11.68
C PHE A 54 25.01 -8.16 10.46
N GLN A 55 24.79 -7.64 9.26
CA GLN A 55 24.96 -8.41 8.02
C GLN A 55 26.41 -8.93 7.88
N LYS A 56 27.42 -8.08 8.15
CA LYS A 56 28.83 -8.51 8.12
C LYS A 56 29.12 -9.61 9.14
N LEU A 57 28.53 -9.53 10.33
CA LEU A 57 28.65 -10.55 11.37
C LEU A 57 28.01 -11.88 10.93
N ALA A 58 26.80 -11.84 10.39
CA ALA A 58 26.09 -13.02 9.88
C ALA A 58 26.88 -13.74 8.78
N MET A 59 27.54 -13.01 7.89
CA MET A 59 28.33 -13.60 6.80
C MET A 59 29.62 -14.29 7.28
N ARG A 60 30.22 -13.83 8.39
CA ARG A 60 31.48 -14.39 8.91
C ARG A 60 31.24 -15.54 9.88
N ARG A 61 30.13 -15.51 10.61
CA ARG A 61 29.80 -16.52 11.62
C ARG A 61 29.00 -17.68 11.01
N ARG A 62 29.12 -18.85 11.65
CA ARG A 62 28.19 -19.98 11.46
C ARG A 62 27.24 -20.03 12.66
N ASP A 63 26.49 -18.95 12.84
CA ASP A 63 25.61 -18.75 13.99
C ASP A 63 24.23 -18.32 13.49
N VAL A 64 23.24 -19.19 13.70
CA VAL A 64 21.86 -19.00 13.24
C VAL A 64 21.23 -17.78 13.90
N ALA A 65 21.44 -17.58 15.20
CA ALA A 65 20.83 -16.47 15.94
C ALA A 65 21.36 -15.12 15.47
N VAL A 66 22.64 -15.05 15.06
CA VAL A 66 23.21 -13.83 14.48
C VAL A 66 22.64 -13.55 13.09
N ALA A 67 22.45 -14.57 12.26
CA ALA A 67 21.86 -14.40 10.93
C ALA A 67 20.37 -14.01 11.01
N GLU A 68 19.62 -14.59 11.93
CA GLU A 68 18.25 -14.22 12.26
C GLU A 68 18.16 -12.77 12.74
N ARG A 69 18.96 -12.38 13.74
CA ARG A 69 19.00 -11.00 14.25
C ARG A 69 19.38 -10.01 13.15
N ALA A 70 20.36 -10.35 12.31
CA ALA A 70 20.76 -9.51 11.19
C ALA A 70 19.64 -9.31 10.16
N THR A 71 18.86 -10.35 9.91
CA THR A 71 17.67 -10.28 9.05
C THR A 71 16.61 -9.38 9.68
N ALA A 72 16.30 -9.57 10.96
CA ALA A 72 15.32 -8.76 11.68
C ALA A 72 15.70 -7.26 11.74
N VAL A 73 16.99 -6.95 11.94
CA VAL A 73 17.48 -5.56 11.90
C VAL A 73 17.40 -5.00 10.48
N GLY A 74 17.67 -5.82 9.45
CA GLY A 74 17.46 -5.44 8.05
C GLY A 74 16.02 -4.98 7.79
N VAL A 75 15.03 -5.77 8.23
CA VAL A 75 13.60 -5.45 8.13
C VAL A 75 13.26 -4.17 8.91
N LEU A 76 13.61 -4.13 10.20
CA LEU A 76 13.33 -3.00 11.10
C LEU A 76 13.86 -1.67 10.56
N CYS A 77 15.03 -1.71 9.93
CA CYS A 77 15.72 -0.54 9.42
C CYS A 77 15.42 -0.23 7.94
N SER A 78 14.54 -1.02 7.30
CA SER A 78 14.24 -0.98 5.86
C SER A 78 15.49 -1.00 4.98
N GLN A 79 16.46 -1.84 5.34
CA GLN A 79 17.74 -1.99 4.64
C GLN A 79 17.74 -3.28 3.81
N LEU A 80 17.07 -3.25 2.66
CA LEU A 80 16.78 -4.42 1.82
C LEU A 80 18.01 -5.27 1.46
N ASN A 81 19.14 -4.63 1.14
CA ASN A 81 20.36 -5.35 0.80
C ASN A 81 20.93 -6.14 1.99
N SER A 82 20.89 -5.54 3.19
CA SER A 82 21.32 -6.19 4.42
C SER A 82 20.35 -7.30 4.83
N GLU A 83 19.05 -7.06 4.68
CA GLU A 83 17.99 -8.04 4.90
C GLU A 83 18.17 -9.26 4.01
N LEU A 84 18.18 -9.10 2.68
CA LEU A 84 18.28 -10.20 1.72
C LEU A 84 19.52 -11.06 1.94
N LYS A 85 20.68 -10.44 2.14
CA LYS A 85 21.94 -11.16 2.38
C LYS A 85 21.90 -11.93 3.68
N SER A 86 21.35 -11.34 4.73
CA SER A 86 21.25 -11.99 6.04
C SER A 86 20.22 -13.12 6.04
N ALA A 87 19.07 -12.92 5.37
CA ALA A 87 18.03 -13.94 5.25
C ALA A 87 18.51 -15.15 4.45
N ARG A 88 19.24 -14.92 3.35
CA ARG A 88 19.88 -15.99 2.58
C ARG A 88 20.86 -16.76 3.45
N ARG A 89 21.69 -16.04 4.20
CA ARG A 89 22.66 -16.64 5.11
C ARG A 89 21.99 -17.45 6.21
N TRP A 90 20.89 -16.96 6.77
CA TRP A 90 20.10 -17.67 7.76
C TRP A 90 19.57 -18.98 7.17
N HIS A 91 18.95 -18.94 5.99
CA HIS A 91 18.44 -20.13 5.31
C HIS A 91 19.54 -21.13 4.94
N GLU A 92 20.74 -20.67 4.55
CA GLU A 92 21.90 -21.56 4.32
C GLU A 92 22.35 -22.29 5.60
N LEU A 93 22.31 -21.61 6.75
CA LEU A 93 22.75 -22.18 8.03
C LEU A 93 21.67 -23.09 8.65
N ASP A 94 20.40 -22.83 8.37
CA ASP A 94 19.26 -23.61 8.88
C ASP A 94 18.17 -23.78 7.80
N SER A 95 18.43 -24.69 6.86
CA SER A 95 17.54 -24.94 5.71
C SER A 95 16.24 -25.63 6.06
N LYS A 96 16.11 -26.15 7.29
CA LYS A 96 14.89 -26.80 7.80
C LYS A 96 14.01 -25.85 8.61
N SER A 97 14.42 -24.61 8.81
CA SER A 97 13.62 -23.59 9.49
C SER A 97 12.60 -22.98 8.53
N PRO A 98 11.28 -23.12 8.81
CA PRO A 98 10.26 -22.41 8.05
C PRO A 98 10.42 -20.88 8.16
N ALA A 99 10.84 -20.38 9.33
CA ALA A 99 11.04 -18.95 9.55
C ALA A 99 12.15 -18.38 8.65
N ALA A 100 13.25 -19.12 8.48
CA ALA A 100 14.34 -18.71 7.60
C ALA A 100 13.92 -18.69 6.13
N ALA A 101 13.16 -19.71 5.68
CA ALA A 101 12.62 -19.79 4.32
C ALA A 101 11.63 -18.65 4.03
N LEU A 102 10.71 -18.36 4.97
CA LEU A 102 9.77 -17.25 4.84
C LEU A 102 10.49 -15.89 4.81
N ALA A 103 11.48 -15.68 5.67
CA ALA A 103 12.26 -14.45 5.70
C ALA A 103 13.01 -14.21 4.38
N LEU A 104 13.64 -15.26 3.82
CA LEU A 104 14.28 -15.18 2.51
C LEU A 104 13.26 -14.88 1.40
N GLY A 105 12.12 -15.54 1.40
CA GLY A 105 11.04 -15.30 0.42
C GLY A 105 10.58 -13.85 0.42
N ARG A 106 10.30 -13.28 1.60
CA ARG A 106 9.90 -11.86 1.74
C ARG A 106 10.99 -10.90 1.30
N ALA A 107 12.23 -11.11 1.70
CA ALA A 107 13.35 -10.27 1.32
C ALA A 107 13.61 -10.30 -0.20
N ALA A 108 13.45 -11.48 -0.81
CA ALA A 108 13.57 -11.65 -2.26
C ALA A 108 12.46 -10.90 -3.02
N ILE A 109 11.21 -10.93 -2.54
CA ILE A 109 10.12 -10.13 -3.12
C ILE A 109 10.44 -8.63 -3.06
N GLN A 110 10.81 -8.14 -1.87
CA GLN A 110 11.14 -6.72 -1.68
C GLN A 110 12.35 -6.30 -2.52
N SER A 111 13.23 -7.24 -2.88
CA SER A 111 14.38 -7.03 -3.77
C SER A 111 14.10 -7.26 -5.25
N GLY A 112 12.89 -7.69 -5.63
CA GLY A 112 12.49 -7.90 -7.03
C GLY A 112 12.99 -9.22 -7.63
N LEU A 113 13.43 -10.14 -6.78
CA LEU A 113 13.98 -11.44 -7.17
C LEU A 113 12.87 -12.50 -7.15
N THR A 114 11.93 -12.42 -8.10
CA THR A 114 10.72 -13.26 -8.12
C THR A 114 11.01 -14.76 -8.13
N ASN A 115 12.07 -15.21 -8.83
CA ASN A 115 12.43 -16.63 -8.88
C ASN A 115 13.01 -17.13 -7.55
N ASP A 116 13.84 -16.32 -6.89
CA ASP A 116 14.37 -16.64 -5.56
C ASP A 116 13.26 -16.66 -4.52
N ALA A 117 12.31 -15.71 -4.61
CA ALA A 117 11.13 -15.68 -3.76
C ALA A 117 10.29 -16.94 -3.91
N ARG A 118 10.00 -17.35 -5.16
CA ARG A 118 9.24 -18.57 -5.48
C ARG A 118 9.90 -19.81 -4.88
N ALA A 119 11.22 -19.96 -5.04
CA ALA A 119 11.95 -21.10 -4.49
C ALA A 119 11.94 -21.14 -2.95
N ALA A 120 12.14 -19.99 -2.31
CA ALA A 120 12.15 -19.89 -0.85
C ALA A 120 10.74 -20.12 -0.26
N LEU A 121 9.69 -19.57 -0.89
CA LEU A 121 8.32 -19.75 -0.44
C LEU A 121 7.77 -21.16 -0.72
N GLN A 122 8.24 -21.84 -1.77
CA GLN A 122 7.97 -23.27 -1.95
C GLN A 122 8.61 -24.07 -0.82
N THR A 123 9.88 -23.81 -0.49
CA THR A 123 10.54 -24.46 0.67
C THR A 123 9.78 -24.19 1.98
N PHE A 124 9.29 -22.96 2.17
CA PHE A 124 8.45 -22.63 3.33
C PHE A 124 7.16 -23.44 3.37
N HIS A 125 6.46 -23.55 2.24
CA HIS A 125 5.25 -24.36 2.11
C HIS A 125 5.53 -25.84 2.42
N ASP A 126 6.62 -26.40 1.89
CA ASP A 126 7.02 -27.80 2.14
C ASP A 126 7.27 -28.07 3.64
N LEU A 127 7.73 -27.06 4.40
CA LEU A 127 8.04 -27.18 5.83
C LEU A 127 6.86 -26.83 6.76
N ALA A 128 6.00 -25.88 6.37
CA ALA A 128 4.94 -25.33 7.21
C ALA A 128 3.51 -25.72 6.78
N GLY A 129 3.36 -26.29 5.58
CA GLY A 129 2.10 -26.63 4.95
C GLY A 129 1.22 -25.42 4.63
N ASP A 130 0.02 -25.71 4.12
CA ASP A 130 -0.99 -24.72 3.73
C ASP A 130 -1.32 -23.74 4.86
N ARG A 131 -1.52 -24.25 6.08
CA ARG A 131 -1.81 -23.42 7.26
C ARG A 131 -0.70 -22.40 7.53
N GLY A 132 0.57 -22.79 7.34
CA GLY A 132 1.70 -21.88 7.48
C GLY A 132 1.68 -20.77 6.44
N VAL A 133 1.35 -21.10 5.18
CA VAL A 133 1.21 -20.13 4.08
C VAL A 133 0.06 -19.17 4.32
N ILE A 134 -1.12 -19.66 4.73
CA ILE A 134 -2.27 -18.82 5.05
C ILE A 134 -1.93 -17.82 6.16
N GLN A 135 -1.28 -18.28 7.24
CA GLN A 135 -0.85 -17.39 8.32
C GLN A 135 0.21 -16.38 7.85
N ALA A 136 1.11 -16.79 6.95
CA ALA A 136 2.12 -15.89 6.38
C ALA A 136 1.50 -14.82 5.49
N ILE A 137 0.47 -15.14 4.70
CA ILE A 137 -0.31 -14.17 3.91
C ILE A 137 -1.02 -13.18 4.84
N ALA A 138 -1.69 -13.68 5.89
CA ALA A 138 -2.37 -12.81 6.86
C ALA A 138 -1.41 -11.88 7.61
N ASN A 139 -0.14 -12.29 7.79
CA ASN A 139 0.88 -11.53 8.51
C ASN A 139 1.83 -10.74 7.59
N SER A 140 1.81 -10.98 6.28
CA SER A 140 2.54 -10.15 5.33
C SER A 140 1.76 -8.87 5.19
N SER A 141 2.09 -7.91 6.05
CA SER A 141 1.62 -6.53 5.94
C SER A 141 1.79 -5.98 4.52
N ASP A 142 1.17 -4.83 4.25
CA ASP A 142 1.30 -4.04 3.01
C ASP A 142 2.76 -3.85 2.53
N ALA A 143 3.76 -4.08 3.40
CA ALA A 143 5.19 -3.96 3.11
C ALA A 143 5.69 -4.80 1.91
N VAL A 144 5.11 -5.96 1.65
CA VAL A 144 5.53 -6.83 0.52
C VAL A 144 4.72 -6.53 -0.75
N GLY A 145 3.48 -6.07 -0.59
CA GLY A 145 2.49 -5.90 -1.67
C GLY A 145 1.81 -7.21 -2.09
N SER A 146 0.53 -7.15 -2.44
CA SER A 146 -0.27 -8.33 -2.78
C SER A 146 0.16 -8.99 -4.09
N TRP A 147 0.37 -8.21 -5.17
CA TRP A 147 0.77 -8.73 -6.48
C TRP A 147 2.07 -9.56 -6.49
N PRO A 148 3.20 -9.08 -5.94
CA PRO A 148 4.42 -9.85 -6.01
C PRO A 148 4.39 -11.07 -5.07
N LEU A 149 3.66 -11.01 -3.95
CA LEU A 149 3.41 -12.16 -3.08
C LEU A 149 2.58 -13.22 -3.79
N PHE A 150 1.48 -12.79 -4.44
CA PHE A 150 0.62 -13.65 -5.25
C PHE A 150 1.42 -14.37 -6.34
N THR A 151 2.23 -13.60 -7.07
CA THR A 151 3.08 -14.11 -8.15
C THR A 151 4.09 -15.14 -7.63
N ALA A 152 4.71 -14.90 -6.47
CA ALA A 152 5.69 -15.81 -5.89
C ALA A 152 5.05 -17.10 -5.34
N LEU A 153 3.83 -17.04 -4.79
CA LEU A 153 3.09 -18.18 -4.26
C LEU A 153 2.22 -18.92 -5.29
N THR A 154 2.11 -18.42 -6.52
CA THR A 154 1.28 -19.05 -7.57
C THR A 154 1.53 -20.57 -7.73
N PRO A 155 2.76 -21.12 -7.70
CA PRO A 155 2.96 -22.57 -7.78
C PRO A 155 2.38 -23.35 -6.61
N VAL A 156 2.42 -22.75 -5.41
CA VAL A 156 1.85 -23.34 -4.19
C VAL A 156 0.33 -23.42 -4.35
N PHE A 157 -0.29 -22.35 -4.85
CA PHE A 157 -1.73 -22.30 -5.10
C PHE A 157 -2.17 -23.21 -6.26
N ASP A 158 -1.39 -23.29 -7.33
CA ASP A 158 -1.68 -24.11 -8.51
C ASP A 158 -1.44 -25.62 -8.27
N SER A 159 -0.89 -26.00 -7.11
CA SER A 159 -0.77 -27.41 -6.73
C SER A 159 -2.15 -28.10 -6.72
N PRO A 160 -2.31 -29.28 -7.34
CA PRO A 160 -3.55 -30.06 -7.26
C PRO A 160 -3.93 -30.48 -5.85
N SER A 161 -2.97 -30.48 -4.91
CA SER A 161 -3.19 -30.84 -3.50
C SER A 161 -3.42 -29.64 -2.59
N ALA A 162 -3.53 -28.42 -3.14
CA ALA A 162 -3.84 -27.23 -2.34
C ALA A 162 -5.19 -27.41 -1.65
N SER A 163 -5.24 -27.24 -0.33
CA SER A 163 -6.46 -27.33 0.44
C SER A 163 -7.47 -26.23 0.10
N TYR A 164 -8.74 -26.50 0.39
CA TYR A 164 -9.82 -25.52 0.32
C TYR A 164 -9.44 -24.16 0.96
N ASP A 165 -8.93 -24.14 2.20
CA ASP A 165 -8.59 -22.89 2.89
C ASP A 165 -7.46 -22.12 2.18
N LEU A 166 -6.49 -22.83 1.59
CA LEU A 166 -5.42 -22.23 0.82
C LEU A 166 -5.95 -21.65 -0.50
N LEU A 167 -6.91 -22.30 -1.15
CA LEU A 167 -7.55 -21.80 -2.36
C LEU A 167 -8.39 -20.55 -2.08
N ILE A 168 -9.05 -20.49 -0.92
CA ILE A 168 -9.75 -19.29 -0.46
C ILE A 168 -8.76 -18.12 -0.23
N ALA A 169 -7.64 -18.38 0.44
CA ALA A 169 -6.59 -17.36 0.62
C ALA A 169 -5.95 -16.94 -0.71
N ALA A 170 -5.76 -17.87 -1.65
CA ALA A 170 -5.27 -17.57 -3.00
C ALA A 170 -6.24 -16.69 -3.79
N ALA A 171 -7.55 -16.95 -3.67
CA ALA A 171 -8.58 -16.13 -4.30
C ALA A 171 -8.60 -14.71 -3.73
N ASP A 172 -8.49 -14.54 -2.41
CA ASP A 172 -8.40 -13.21 -1.78
C ASP A 172 -7.15 -12.45 -2.23
N LEU A 173 -5.99 -13.11 -2.19
CA LEU A 173 -4.75 -12.50 -2.62
C LEU A 173 -4.75 -12.14 -4.12
N ALA A 174 -5.43 -12.92 -4.96
CA ALA A 174 -5.66 -12.61 -6.37
C ALA A 174 -6.60 -11.40 -6.57
N LEU A 175 -7.67 -11.28 -5.76
CA LEU A 175 -8.55 -10.11 -5.76
C LEU A 175 -7.77 -8.84 -5.42
N ASP A 176 -6.95 -8.89 -4.37
CA ASP A 176 -6.10 -7.78 -3.94
C ASP A 176 -4.99 -7.44 -4.95
N SER A 177 -4.63 -8.41 -5.79
CA SER A 177 -3.66 -8.25 -6.88
C SER A 177 -4.30 -7.78 -8.19
N PHE A 178 -5.62 -7.56 -8.22
CA PHE A 178 -6.39 -7.25 -9.42
C PHE A 178 -6.19 -8.30 -10.53
N ASP A 179 -6.21 -9.58 -10.17
CA ASP A 179 -6.33 -10.70 -11.10
C ASP A 179 -7.65 -11.42 -10.85
N PHE A 180 -8.73 -10.83 -11.38
CA PHE A 180 -10.09 -11.33 -11.12
C PHE A 180 -10.36 -12.66 -11.84
N ALA A 181 -9.58 -12.97 -12.88
CA ALA A 181 -9.64 -14.26 -13.55
C ALA A 181 -9.02 -15.36 -12.68
N ALA A 182 -7.86 -15.12 -12.06
CA ALA A 182 -7.25 -16.06 -11.14
C ALA A 182 -8.07 -16.21 -9.85
N ALA A 183 -8.61 -15.11 -9.31
CA ALA A 183 -9.52 -15.16 -8.16
C ALA A 183 -10.72 -16.07 -8.42
N GLN A 184 -11.35 -15.92 -9.59
CA GLN A 184 -12.43 -16.79 -10.02
C GLN A 184 -11.96 -18.25 -10.14
N ARG A 185 -10.81 -18.51 -10.76
CA ARG A 185 -10.25 -19.87 -10.92
C ARG A 185 -10.04 -20.58 -9.58
N TYR A 186 -9.48 -19.90 -8.58
CA TYR A 186 -9.26 -20.51 -7.26
C TYR A 186 -10.55 -20.69 -6.48
N ALA A 187 -11.52 -19.77 -6.60
CA ALA A 187 -12.84 -19.94 -6.02
C ALA A 187 -13.61 -21.10 -6.66
N ASP A 188 -13.54 -21.26 -7.98
CA ASP A 188 -14.14 -22.41 -8.69
C ASP A 188 -13.52 -23.74 -8.20
N ARG A 189 -12.18 -23.79 -8.06
CA ARG A 189 -11.50 -24.98 -7.50
C ARG A 189 -11.90 -25.27 -6.06
N ALA A 190 -12.10 -24.25 -5.23
CA ALA A 190 -12.58 -24.44 -3.86
C ALA A 190 -14.02 -25.03 -3.84
N LEU A 191 -14.84 -24.72 -4.85
CA LEU A 191 -16.17 -25.31 -5.01
C LEU A 191 -16.15 -26.76 -5.51
N ASP A 192 -15.08 -27.20 -6.17
CA ASP A 192 -14.91 -28.63 -6.52
C ASP A 192 -14.79 -29.49 -5.24
N ASP A 193 -14.17 -28.95 -4.18
CA ASP A 193 -14.03 -29.59 -2.87
C ASP A 193 -15.28 -29.41 -2.00
N ASP A 194 -15.82 -28.18 -1.91
CA ASP A 194 -17.04 -27.86 -1.18
C ASP A 194 -18.05 -27.10 -2.06
N PRO A 195 -18.96 -27.82 -2.75
CA PRO A 195 -19.99 -27.21 -3.59
C PRO A 195 -20.97 -26.33 -2.83
N ALA A 196 -21.03 -26.40 -1.49
CA ALA A 196 -21.91 -25.59 -0.65
C ALA A 196 -21.17 -24.42 0.04
N SER A 197 -19.94 -24.12 -0.35
CA SER A 197 -19.19 -23.01 0.23
C SER A 197 -19.82 -21.65 -0.12
N GLY A 198 -20.27 -20.94 0.92
CA GLY A 198 -20.67 -19.53 0.81
C GLY A 198 -19.48 -18.59 0.64
N GLU A 199 -18.29 -19.00 1.09
CA GLU A 199 -17.06 -18.22 0.99
C GLU A 199 -16.52 -18.14 -0.43
N ALA A 200 -16.46 -19.27 -1.13
CA ALA A 200 -16.03 -19.32 -2.51
C ALA A 200 -17.00 -18.52 -3.40
N ARG A 201 -18.31 -18.67 -3.19
CA ARG A 201 -19.34 -17.88 -3.88
C ARG A 201 -19.21 -16.37 -3.65
N ALA A 202 -18.83 -15.93 -2.44
CA ALA A 202 -18.58 -14.52 -2.20
C ALA A 202 -17.42 -13.98 -3.07
N ARG A 203 -16.36 -14.76 -3.28
CA ARG A 203 -15.23 -14.39 -4.16
C ARG A 203 -15.61 -14.42 -5.64
N LEU A 204 -16.47 -15.36 -6.05
CA LEU A 204 -17.08 -15.35 -7.38
C LEU A 204 -17.93 -14.10 -7.59
N ALA A 205 -18.71 -13.68 -6.58
CA ALA A 205 -19.49 -12.46 -6.65
C ALA A 205 -18.62 -11.22 -6.87
N ILE A 206 -17.54 -11.07 -6.09
CA ILE A 206 -16.57 -9.96 -6.22
C ILE A 206 -15.90 -9.98 -7.59
N SER A 207 -15.40 -11.15 -8.04
CA SER A 207 -14.72 -11.30 -9.32
C SER A 207 -15.64 -10.94 -10.50
N ASN A 208 -16.88 -11.42 -10.50
CA ASN A 208 -17.85 -11.11 -11.55
C ASN A 208 -18.28 -9.63 -11.52
N ALA A 209 -18.39 -9.02 -10.34
CA ALA A 209 -18.72 -7.60 -10.22
C ALA A 209 -17.69 -6.72 -10.91
N PHE A 210 -16.40 -6.95 -10.63
CA PHE A 210 -15.33 -6.18 -11.27
C PHE A 210 -15.18 -6.46 -12.77
N ARG A 211 -15.41 -7.71 -13.19
CA ARG A 211 -15.43 -8.08 -14.62
C ARG A 211 -16.64 -7.54 -15.38
N GLY A 212 -17.64 -6.99 -14.69
CA GLY A 212 -18.83 -6.36 -15.27
C GLY A 212 -20.03 -7.30 -15.50
N ASP A 213 -19.98 -8.54 -15.01
CA ASP A 213 -21.11 -9.47 -15.06
C ASP A 213 -21.99 -9.28 -13.81
N SER A 214 -22.80 -8.22 -13.83
CA SER A 214 -23.64 -7.81 -12.70
C SER A 214 -24.69 -8.87 -12.32
N VAL A 215 -25.17 -9.64 -13.30
CA VAL A 215 -26.17 -10.69 -13.09
C VAL A 215 -25.56 -11.84 -12.30
N LYS A 216 -24.41 -12.37 -12.73
CA LYS A 216 -23.74 -13.45 -11.98
C LYS A 216 -23.23 -12.97 -10.63
N ALA A 217 -22.70 -11.75 -10.57
CA ALA A 217 -22.22 -11.19 -9.32
C ALA A 217 -23.30 -11.23 -8.22
N ILE A 218 -24.49 -10.72 -8.54
CA ILE A 218 -25.61 -10.68 -7.58
C ILE A 218 -26.16 -12.09 -7.30
N ALA A 219 -26.20 -12.98 -8.29
CA ALA A 219 -26.61 -14.37 -8.09
C ALA A 219 -25.70 -15.06 -7.07
N PHE A 220 -24.38 -15.02 -7.29
CA PHE A 220 -23.42 -15.60 -6.35
C PHE A 220 -23.45 -14.94 -4.98
N ALA A 221 -23.67 -13.62 -4.91
CA ALA A 221 -23.80 -12.92 -3.64
C ALA A 221 -25.01 -13.39 -2.82
N ARG A 222 -26.15 -13.64 -3.48
CA ARG A 222 -27.35 -14.19 -2.85
C ARG A 222 -27.13 -15.61 -2.37
N GLU A 223 -26.48 -16.45 -3.19
CA GLU A 223 -26.13 -17.81 -2.78
C GLU A 223 -25.17 -17.80 -1.58
N ALA A 224 -24.14 -16.93 -1.59
CA ALA A 224 -23.22 -16.77 -0.48
C ALA A 224 -23.94 -16.39 0.82
N ALA A 225 -24.86 -15.42 0.75
CA ALA A 225 -25.65 -15.00 1.90
C ALA A 225 -26.61 -16.10 2.40
N ALA A 226 -27.14 -16.93 1.50
CA ALA A 226 -28.02 -18.05 1.87
C ALA A 226 -27.26 -19.21 2.53
N LEU A 227 -26.04 -19.50 2.05
CA LEU A 227 -25.20 -20.60 2.55
C LEU A 227 -24.44 -20.23 3.83
N ALA A 228 -24.13 -18.95 4.04
CA ALA A 228 -23.49 -18.45 5.25
C ALA A 228 -24.20 -17.18 5.79
N PRO A 229 -25.41 -17.31 6.38
CA PRO A 229 -26.23 -16.15 6.78
C PRO A 229 -25.65 -15.31 7.93
N GLN A 230 -24.64 -15.80 8.66
CA GLN A 230 -23.96 -15.01 9.69
C GLN A 230 -22.76 -14.26 9.08
N GLU A 231 -21.90 -14.97 8.37
CA GLU A 231 -20.62 -14.50 7.85
C GLU A 231 -20.77 -13.69 6.55
N ARG A 232 -21.77 -14.01 5.72
CA ARG A 232 -21.95 -13.44 4.36
C ARG A 232 -23.26 -12.70 4.18
N ARG A 233 -23.94 -12.31 5.25
CA ARG A 233 -25.22 -11.55 5.18
C ARG A 233 -25.15 -10.28 4.34
N PHE A 234 -24.02 -9.57 4.35
CA PHE A 234 -23.84 -8.34 3.59
C PHE A 234 -23.32 -8.56 2.16
N ALA A 235 -23.13 -9.81 1.71
CA ALA A 235 -22.55 -10.10 0.40
C ALA A 235 -23.33 -9.43 -0.75
N VAL A 236 -24.67 -9.41 -0.66
CA VAL A 236 -25.52 -8.73 -1.65
C VAL A 236 -25.28 -7.22 -1.63
N VAL A 237 -25.30 -6.60 -0.45
CA VAL A 237 -25.02 -5.15 -0.28
C VAL A 237 -23.64 -4.80 -0.82
N ASP A 238 -22.60 -5.54 -0.43
CA ASP A 238 -21.22 -5.33 -0.87
C ASP A 238 -21.08 -5.42 -2.39
N THR A 239 -21.77 -6.38 -3.00
CA THR A 239 -21.80 -6.57 -4.45
C THR A 239 -22.52 -5.41 -5.15
N LEU A 240 -23.66 -4.96 -4.63
CA LEU A 240 -24.40 -3.82 -5.18
C LEU A 240 -23.58 -2.52 -5.09
N LEU A 241 -22.91 -2.28 -3.97
CA LEU A 241 -22.03 -1.11 -3.81
C LEU A 241 -20.87 -1.14 -4.81
N ARG A 242 -20.25 -2.32 -5.01
CA ARG A 242 -19.17 -2.51 -5.99
C ARG A 242 -19.63 -2.30 -7.43
N LEU A 243 -20.88 -2.63 -7.74
CA LEU A 243 -21.53 -2.40 -9.03
C LEU A 243 -22.08 -0.97 -9.20
N ASP A 244 -21.86 -0.08 -8.24
CA ASP A 244 -22.42 1.28 -8.21
C ASP A 244 -23.96 1.33 -8.21
N ARG A 245 -24.63 0.25 -7.76
CA ARG A 245 -26.09 0.14 -7.63
C ARG A 245 -26.56 0.65 -6.26
N LEU A 246 -26.26 1.91 -5.99
CA LEU A 246 -26.34 2.52 -4.66
C LEU A 246 -27.77 2.55 -4.08
N ALA A 247 -28.79 2.76 -4.92
CA ALA A 247 -30.19 2.78 -4.49
C ALA A 247 -30.66 1.42 -3.96
N GLU A 248 -30.29 0.34 -4.66
CA GLU A 248 -30.63 -1.03 -4.24
C GLU A 248 -29.85 -1.43 -2.98
N ALA A 249 -28.56 -1.09 -2.91
CA ALA A 249 -27.77 -1.32 -1.71
C ALA A 249 -28.39 -0.63 -0.47
N ARG A 250 -28.89 0.60 -0.64
CA ARG A 250 -29.61 1.33 0.41
C ARG A 250 -30.90 0.63 0.83
N GLN A 251 -31.69 0.13 -0.13
CA GLN A 251 -32.93 -0.59 0.17
C GLN A 251 -32.67 -1.86 0.97
N GLU A 252 -31.67 -2.66 0.58
CA GLU A 252 -31.25 -3.86 1.31
C GLU A 252 -30.82 -3.53 2.75
N LEU A 253 -30.03 -2.48 2.93
CA LEU A 253 -29.59 -2.03 4.27
C LEU A 253 -30.76 -1.56 5.15
N ILE A 254 -31.74 -0.86 4.59
CA ILE A 254 -32.95 -0.42 5.31
C ILE A 254 -33.79 -1.64 5.73
N ALA A 255 -33.89 -2.66 4.89
CA ALA A 255 -34.58 -3.90 5.23
C ALA A 255 -33.89 -4.63 6.40
N MET A 256 -32.56 -4.78 6.33
CA MET A 256 -31.77 -5.37 7.42
C MET A 256 -31.91 -4.62 8.75
N GLN A 257 -31.96 -3.29 8.70
CA GLN A 257 -32.22 -2.43 9.85
C GLN A 257 -33.60 -2.70 10.47
N ALA A 258 -34.65 -2.81 9.64
CA ALA A 258 -36.01 -3.05 10.11
C ALA A 258 -36.16 -4.41 10.80
N ASP A 259 -35.43 -5.42 10.32
CA ASP A 259 -35.41 -6.77 10.88
C ASP A 259 -34.53 -6.88 12.15
N GLY A 260 -33.80 -5.81 12.52
CA GLY A 260 -32.91 -5.74 13.68
C GLY A 260 -31.61 -6.55 13.53
N VAL A 261 -31.36 -7.15 12.37
CA VAL A 261 -30.19 -8.00 12.11
C VAL A 261 -28.96 -7.14 11.85
N ALA A 262 -27.89 -7.36 12.64
CA ALA A 262 -26.64 -6.61 12.51
C ALA A 262 -26.84 -5.08 12.45
N LEU A 263 -27.80 -4.57 13.25
CA LEU A 263 -28.27 -3.18 13.21
C LEU A 263 -27.13 -2.16 13.19
N VAL A 264 -26.11 -2.33 14.03
CA VAL A 264 -24.96 -1.42 14.11
C VAL A 264 -24.18 -1.40 12.79
N GLU A 265 -23.92 -2.56 12.19
CA GLU A 265 -23.17 -2.66 10.92
C GLU A 265 -24.01 -2.15 9.73
N ALA A 266 -25.32 -2.41 9.73
CA ALA A 266 -26.23 -1.87 8.73
C ALA A 266 -26.27 -0.33 8.77
N GLU A 267 -26.38 0.24 9.97
CA GLU A 267 -26.32 1.70 10.20
C GLU A 267 -24.97 2.30 9.78
N LEU A 268 -23.87 1.62 10.10
CA LEU A 268 -22.53 2.04 9.71
C LEU A 268 -22.37 2.08 8.18
N ARG A 269 -22.88 1.04 7.47
CA ARG A 269 -22.87 0.97 6.01
C ARG A 269 -23.75 2.04 5.38
N LEU A 270 -24.92 2.33 5.95
CA LEU A 270 -25.77 3.45 5.53
C LEU A 270 -25.07 4.80 5.74
N ALA A 271 -24.40 4.99 6.87
CA ALA A 271 -23.65 6.21 7.16
C ALA A 271 -22.50 6.44 6.16
N ARG A 272 -21.75 5.38 5.83
CA ARG A 272 -20.70 5.41 4.80
C ARG A 272 -21.28 5.70 3.40
N LEU A 273 -22.44 5.13 3.08
CA LEU A 273 -23.12 5.37 1.80
C LEU A 273 -23.62 6.82 1.70
N ASP A 274 -24.23 7.36 2.76
CA ASP A 274 -24.63 8.77 2.85
C ASP A 274 -23.41 9.69 2.65
N PHE A 275 -22.29 9.38 3.32
CA PHE A 275 -21.04 10.13 3.16
C PHE A 275 -20.50 10.08 1.72
N GLN A 276 -20.46 8.89 1.11
CA GLN A 276 -19.94 8.67 -0.23
C GLN A 276 -20.80 9.37 -1.30
N THR A 277 -22.11 9.38 -1.13
CA THR A 277 -23.07 10.01 -2.07
C THR A 277 -23.18 11.52 -1.88
N GLY A 278 -22.60 12.05 -0.81
CA GLY A 278 -22.59 13.47 -0.51
C GLY A 278 -23.72 13.92 0.42
N ASP A 279 -24.64 13.06 0.85
CA ASP A 279 -25.64 13.40 1.89
C ASP A 279 -24.96 13.49 3.27
N LEU A 280 -24.16 14.55 3.45
CA LEU A 280 -23.39 14.79 4.66
C LEU A 280 -24.28 14.99 5.89
N ALA A 281 -25.52 15.46 5.69
CA ALA A 281 -26.46 15.68 6.78
C ALA A 281 -26.98 14.36 7.37
N SER A 282 -27.37 13.41 6.52
CA SER A 282 -27.76 12.07 6.99
C SER A 282 -26.56 11.29 7.52
N ALA A 283 -25.41 11.38 6.84
CA ALA A 283 -24.16 10.77 7.31
C ALA A 283 -23.79 11.24 8.72
N GLN A 284 -23.80 12.56 8.95
CA GLN A 284 -23.47 13.16 10.24
C GLN A 284 -24.43 12.68 11.35
N ARG A 285 -25.73 12.60 11.04
CA ARG A 285 -26.74 12.10 11.98
C ARG A 285 -26.48 10.65 12.38
N ARG A 286 -26.23 9.78 11.41
CA ARG A 286 -25.98 8.34 11.63
C ARG A 286 -24.67 8.10 12.38
N PHE A 287 -23.56 8.72 11.96
CA PHE A 287 -22.29 8.60 12.68
C PHE A 287 -22.38 9.15 14.11
N SER A 288 -23.12 10.24 14.32
CA SER A 288 -23.34 10.78 15.67
C SER A 288 -24.10 9.80 16.58
N ALA A 289 -25.08 9.06 16.04
CA ALA A 289 -25.78 8.00 16.78
C ALA A 289 -24.83 6.82 17.11
N LEU A 290 -23.94 6.48 16.17
CA LEU A 290 -22.95 5.39 16.32
C LEU A 290 -21.85 5.68 17.35
N LEU A 291 -21.70 6.92 17.83
CA LEU A 291 -20.76 7.26 18.91
C LEU A 291 -21.11 6.59 20.24
N GLN A 292 -22.38 6.25 20.46
CA GLN A 292 -22.83 5.58 21.69
C GLN A 292 -22.52 4.08 21.69
N ALA A 293 -22.23 3.50 20.52
CA ALA A 293 -21.81 2.11 20.40
C ALA A 293 -20.27 2.03 20.52
N LYS A 294 -19.80 1.35 21.56
CA LYS A 294 -18.38 1.32 21.97
C LYS A 294 -17.44 0.94 20.83
N ASP A 295 -17.82 -0.06 20.03
CA ASP A 295 -16.95 -0.62 18.99
C ASP A 295 -16.93 0.21 17.71
N SER A 296 -17.99 0.97 17.42
CA SER A 296 -18.08 1.86 16.24
C SER A 296 -17.60 3.29 16.52
N ALA A 297 -17.37 3.66 17.78
CA ALA A 297 -17.05 5.03 18.15
C ALA A 297 -15.80 5.60 17.45
N PRO A 298 -14.66 4.88 17.34
CA PRO A 298 -13.47 5.41 16.65
C PRO A 298 -13.71 5.69 15.17
N GLU A 299 -14.36 4.76 14.46
CA GLU A 299 -14.69 4.92 13.05
C GLU A 299 -15.71 6.04 12.84
N ALA A 300 -16.74 6.11 13.68
CA ALA A 300 -17.71 7.19 13.65
C ALA A 300 -17.06 8.56 13.89
N PHE A 301 -16.14 8.67 14.85
CA PHE A 301 -15.35 9.89 15.06
C PHE A 301 -14.53 10.25 13.82
N TYR A 302 -13.88 9.28 13.18
CA TYR A 302 -13.09 9.50 11.97
C TYR A 302 -13.93 10.08 10.83
N PHE A 303 -15.10 9.50 10.55
CA PHE A 303 -15.98 10.01 9.52
C PHE A 303 -16.62 11.37 9.88
N LEU A 304 -16.92 11.63 11.15
CA LEU A 304 -17.39 12.95 11.58
C LEU A 304 -16.33 14.05 11.35
N SER A 305 -15.05 13.74 11.60
CA SER A 305 -13.95 14.65 11.24
C SER A 305 -13.86 14.88 9.74
N MET A 306 -13.98 13.83 8.92
CA MET A 306 -14.01 13.96 7.45
C MET A 306 -15.23 14.74 6.94
N ILE A 307 -16.39 14.63 7.61
CA ILE A 307 -17.57 15.46 7.30
C ILE A 307 -17.26 16.93 7.60
N ALA A 308 -16.60 17.23 8.71
CA ALA A 308 -16.17 18.59 9.02
C ALA A 308 -15.18 19.13 7.97
N GLU A 309 -14.26 18.30 7.45
CA GLU A 309 -13.39 18.67 6.31
C GLU A 309 -14.21 19.07 5.08
N ARG A 310 -15.17 18.22 4.67
CA ARG A 310 -16.00 18.46 3.48
C ARG A 310 -16.94 19.66 3.63
N GLN A 311 -17.26 20.05 4.86
CA GLN A 311 -18.04 21.24 5.18
C GLN A 311 -17.18 22.50 5.34
N ASP A 312 -15.89 22.44 5.00
CA ASP A 312 -14.91 23.53 5.15
C ASP A 312 -14.82 24.06 6.59
N LYS A 313 -14.85 23.14 7.56
CA LYS A 313 -14.66 23.40 9.00
C LYS A 313 -13.34 22.78 9.48
N PRO A 314 -12.17 23.28 9.03
CA PRO A 314 -10.88 22.62 9.25
C PRO A 314 -10.51 22.53 10.74
N GLN A 315 -10.85 23.51 11.56
CA GLN A 315 -10.54 23.47 13.00
C GLN A 315 -11.29 22.34 13.72
N LEU A 316 -12.58 22.16 13.42
CA LEU A 316 -13.38 21.07 13.99
C LEU A 316 -12.87 19.69 13.52
N ALA A 317 -12.46 19.60 12.25
CA ALA A 317 -11.86 18.37 11.73
C ALA A 317 -10.54 18.04 12.47
N LEU A 318 -9.66 19.03 12.63
CA LEU A 318 -8.39 18.90 13.33
C LEU A 318 -8.58 18.49 14.80
N GLU A 319 -9.52 19.08 15.53
CA GLU A 319 -9.84 18.69 16.90
C GLU A 319 -10.24 17.21 16.99
N GLY A 320 -11.09 16.75 16.06
CA GLY A 320 -11.52 15.35 16.03
C GLY A 320 -10.37 14.39 15.70
N TYR A 321 -9.48 14.75 14.77
CA TYR A 321 -8.29 13.94 14.50
C TYR A 321 -7.31 13.94 15.67
N GLN A 322 -7.08 15.07 16.32
CA GLN A 322 -6.21 15.15 17.50
C GLN A 322 -6.73 14.25 18.62
N ARG A 323 -8.05 14.17 18.82
CA ARG A 323 -8.65 13.24 19.78
C ARG A 323 -8.40 11.78 19.42
N LEU A 324 -8.55 11.40 18.15
CA LEU A 324 -8.24 10.05 17.67
C LEU A 324 -6.75 9.73 17.82
N ILE A 325 -5.88 10.68 17.50
CA ILE A 325 -4.43 10.57 17.67
C ILE A 325 -4.06 10.37 19.14
N GLY A 326 -4.65 11.14 20.05
CA GLY A 326 -4.48 10.96 21.50
C GLY A 326 -4.99 9.61 22.02
N ALA A 327 -5.92 8.97 21.30
CA ALA A 327 -6.40 7.61 21.56
C ALA A 327 -5.55 6.52 20.86
N GLY A 328 -4.44 6.87 20.23
CA GLY A 328 -3.50 5.92 19.61
C GLY A 328 -3.76 5.66 18.12
N ALA A 329 -4.58 6.45 17.43
CA ALA A 329 -4.76 6.30 15.99
C ALA A 329 -3.42 6.48 15.23
N GLY A 330 -3.12 5.62 14.26
CA GLY A 330 -1.83 5.58 13.57
C GLY A 330 -1.65 6.62 12.45
N LEU A 331 -0.79 6.27 11.47
CA LEU A 331 -0.39 7.14 10.36
C LEU A 331 -1.56 7.67 9.52
N LEU A 332 -2.61 6.85 9.30
CA LEU A 332 -3.77 7.23 8.48
C LEU A 332 -4.45 8.51 8.97
N VAL A 333 -4.73 8.59 10.28
CA VAL A 333 -5.42 9.74 10.87
C VAL A 333 -4.50 10.97 10.90
N ARG A 334 -3.22 10.76 11.23
CA ARG A 334 -2.21 11.82 11.20
C ARG A 334 -2.00 12.40 9.80
N THR A 335 -2.08 11.58 8.76
CA THR A 335 -1.97 12.02 7.36
C THR A 335 -3.09 12.99 6.99
N ARG A 336 -4.34 12.73 7.41
CA ARG A 336 -5.46 13.67 7.20
C ARG A 336 -5.26 14.98 7.94
N ALA A 337 -4.90 14.92 9.22
CA ALA A 337 -4.60 16.12 10.01
C ALA A 337 -3.44 16.94 9.41
N ALA A 338 -2.35 16.27 9.01
CA ALA A 338 -1.21 16.90 8.35
C ALA A 338 -1.60 17.58 7.03
N ARG A 339 -2.47 16.97 6.22
CA ARG A 339 -2.99 17.58 4.98
C ARG A 339 -3.72 18.90 5.27
N LEU A 340 -4.55 18.96 6.31
CA LEU A 340 -5.23 20.19 6.71
C LEU A 340 -4.25 21.26 7.16
N LEU A 341 -3.26 20.90 8.00
CA LEU A 341 -2.21 21.82 8.45
C LEU A 341 -1.39 22.39 7.29
N ILE A 342 -1.05 21.57 6.29
CA ILE A 342 -0.38 22.03 5.06
C ILE A 342 -1.25 23.01 4.28
N LYS A 343 -2.57 22.75 4.17
CA LYS A 343 -3.53 23.67 3.52
C LYS A 343 -3.61 25.01 4.26
N GLU A 344 -3.49 25.01 5.58
CA GLU A 344 -3.42 26.22 6.43
C GLU A 344 -2.04 26.91 6.40
N GLY A 345 -1.04 26.29 5.76
CA GLY A 345 0.33 26.82 5.63
C GLY A 345 1.29 26.41 6.74
N ASP A 346 0.86 25.59 7.70
CA ASP A 346 1.68 25.08 8.80
C ASP A 346 2.32 23.72 8.46
N ASN A 347 3.24 23.75 7.50
CA ASN A 347 4.03 22.57 7.14
C ASN A 347 4.83 22.03 8.34
N ALA A 348 5.30 22.90 9.24
CA ALA A 348 6.13 22.49 10.35
C ALA A 348 5.35 21.60 11.33
N ALA A 349 4.14 21.99 11.69
CA ALA A 349 3.25 21.17 12.52
C ALA A 349 2.85 19.87 11.81
N ALA A 350 2.54 19.95 10.50
CA ALA A 350 2.17 18.78 9.71
C ALA A 350 3.27 17.71 9.68
N LEU A 351 4.51 18.11 9.37
CA LEU A 351 5.64 17.18 9.29
C LEU A 351 6.01 16.63 10.67
N LYS A 352 5.98 17.47 11.71
CA LYS A 352 6.20 17.04 13.10
C LYS A 352 5.20 15.98 13.53
N LEU A 353 3.93 16.15 13.19
CA LEU A 353 2.88 15.18 13.54
C LEU A 353 3.16 13.79 12.94
N LEU A 354 3.72 13.75 11.73
CA LEU A 354 4.10 12.51 11.06
C LEU A 354 5.40 11.92 11.65
N ASP A 355 6.37 12.76 12.02
CA ASP A 355 7.61 12.35 12.69
C ASP A 355 7.39 11.61 14.01
N GLU A 356 6.32 11.96 14.73
CA GLU A 356 5.94 11.25 15.96
C GLU A 356 5.66 9.75 15.72
N VAL A 357 5.15 9.39 14.54
CA VAL A 357 4.93 7.99 14.16
C VAL A 357 6.26 7.26 14.02
N ALA A 358 7.19 7.81 13.22
CA ALA A 358 8.50 7.21 13.01
C ALA A 358 9.35 7.14 14.30
N THR A 359 9.07 8.03 15.26
CA THR A 359 9.72 8.01 16.57
C THR A 359 9.19 6.88 17.45
N ALA A 360 7.87 6.64 17.42
CA ALA A 360 7.23 5.57 18.19
C ALA A 360 7.43 4.18 17.55
N ALA A 361 7.46 4.11 16.22
CA ALA A 361 7.59 2.91 15.41
C ALA A 361 8.66 3.12 14.32
N PRO A 362 9.95 2.87 14.61
CA PRO A 362 11.04 3.06 13.64
C PRO A 362 10.88 2.29 12.32
N GLU A 363 10.18 1.16 12.34
CA GLU A 363 9.80 0.37 11.17
C GLU A 363 8.88 1.12 10.20
N GLU A 364 8.10 2.11 10.69
CA GLU A 364 7.24 2.96 9.86
C GLU A 364 7.99 4.15 9.25
N ALA A 365 9.28 4.35 9.60
CA ALA A 365 10.02 5.55 9.19
C ALA A 365 10.06 5.75 7.67
N LEU A 366 10.22 4.66 6.90
CA LEU A 366 10.15 4.75 5.44
C LEU A 366 8.79 5.26 4.98
N GLN A 367 7.70 4.64 5.46
CA GLN A 367 6.34 4.99 5.06
C GLN A 367 5.99 6.44 5.46
N VAL A 368 6.48 6.89 6.61
CA VAL A 368 6.36 8.28 7.08
C VAL A 368 7.04 9.24 6.10
N GLU A 369 8.27 8.97 5.67
CA GLU A 369 8.96 9.85 4.69
C GLU A 369 8.23 9.90 3.34
N LEU A 370 7.76 8.75 2.83
CA LEU A 370 6.99 8.71 1.59
C LEU A 370 5.66 9.48 1.72
N THR A 371 5.01 9.39 2.88
CA THR A 371 3.75 10.11 3.17
C THR A 371 3.96 11.61 3.21
N LYS A 372 5.03 12.08 3.89
CA LYS A 372 5.40 13.51 3.91
C LYS A 372 5.61 14.05 2.49
N ALA A 373 6.37 13.32 1.67
CA ALA A 373 6.64 13.70 0.29
C ALA A 373 5.35 13.76 -0.55
N SER A 374 4.46 12.77 -0.40
CA SER A 374 3.15 12.75 -1.08
C SER A 374 2.28 13.94 -0.72
N LEU A 375 2.16 14.27 0.57
CA LEU A 375 1.32 15.40 1.01
C LEU A 375 1.84 16.75 0.50
N LEU A 376 3.16 16.94 0.48
CA LEU A 376 3.77 18.15 -0.05
C LEU A 376 3.55 18.25 -1.58
N ASP A 377 3.65 17.14 -2.31
CA ASP A 377 3.36 17.07 -3.74
C ASP A 377 1.88 17.35 -4.05
N GLU A 378 0.95 16.76 -3.30
CA GLU A 378 -0.49 17.06 -3.36
C GLU A 378 -0.77 18.56 -3.18
N ALA A 379 -0.04 19.21 -2.27
CA ALA A 379 -0.12 20.64 -2.02
C ALA A 379 0.56 21.51 -3.09
N GLY A 380 1.21 20.91 -4.10
CA GLY A 380 1.96 21.61 -5.15
C GLY A 380 3.34 22.12 -4.70
N GLN A 381 3.82 21.68 -3.55
CA GLN A 381 5.10 22.06 -2.97
C GLN A 381 6.22 21.11 -3.45
N ASN A 382 6.37 20.98 -4.78
CA ASN A 382 7.18 19.95 -5.42
C ASN A 382 8.66 19.98 -4.98
N ALA A 383 9.23 21.17 -4.76
CA ALA A 383 10.61 21.32 -4.29
C ALA A 383 10.81 20.79 -2.85
N ALA A 384 9.83 20.99 -1.96
CA ALA A 384 9.88 20.48 -0.60
C ALA A 384 9.70 18.95 -0.58
N SER A 385 8.78 18.43 -1.40
CA SER A 385 8.61 16.98 -1.61
C SER A 385 9.91 16.31 -2.08
N LEU A 386 10.57 16.89 -3.10
CA LEU A 386 11.83 16.37 -3.62
C LEU A 386 12.94 16.40 -2.57
N ALA A 387 13.02 17.45 -1.75
CA ALA A 387 14.02 17.53 -0.66
C ALA A 387 13.84 16.41 0.39
N ILE A 388 12.59 16.07 0.75
CA ILE A 388 12.29 14.93 1.62
C ILE A 388 12.76 13.62 0.97
N LEU A 389 12.45 13.43 -0.32
CA LEU A 389 12.85 12.21 -1.05
C LEU A 389 14.36 12.09 -1.23
N ASP A 390 15.08 13.20 -1.44
CA ASP A 390 16.54 13.22 -1.50
C ASP A 390 17.16 12.81 -0.15
N ALA A 391 16.63 13.31 0.97
CA ALA A 391 17.07 12.90 2.30
C ALA A 391 16.74 11.42 2.57
N ALA A 392 15.54 10.97 2.19
CA ALA A 392 15.13 9.58 2.29
C ALA A 392 16.04 8.65 1.47
N ALA A 393 16.48 9.06 0.27
CA ALA A 393 17.38 8.27 -0.58
C ALA A 393 18.77 8.08 0.04
N GLN A 394 19.22 9.01 0.89
CA GLN A 394 20.47 8.86 1.64
C GLN A 394 20.32 7.86 2.80
N ARG A 395 19.17 7.88 3.49
CA ARG A 395 18.86 7.00 4.63
C ARG A 395 18.50 5.57 4.21
N PHE A 396 17.71 5.44 3.15
CA PHE A 396 17.22 4.19 2.58
C PHE A 396 17.84 3.99 1.20
N THR A 397 19.17 3.83 1.17
CA THR A 397 19.93 3.80 -0.09
C THR A 397 19.44 2.70 -1.02
N ASN A 398 19.15 3.09 -2.28
CA ASN A 398 18.61 2.24 -3.33
C ASN A 398 17.30 1.52 -2.95
N HIS A 399 16.52 2.08 -2.02
CA HIS A 399 15.21 1.52 -1.72
C HIS A 399 14.24 1.81 -2.88
N PRO A 400 13.60 0.79 -3.47
CA PRO A 400 12.84 0.94 -4.71
C PRO A 400 11.68 1.93 -4.57
N SER A 401 10.94 1.90 -3.45
CA SER A 401 9.85 2.84 -3.19
C SER A 401 10.31 4.30 -3.14
N VAL A 402 11.52 4.58 -2.61
CA VAL A 402 12.07 5.94 -2.55
C VAL A 402 12.48 6.40 -3.94
N LEU A 403 13.19 5.56 -4.69
CA LEU A 403 13.60 5.87 -6.07
C LEU A 403 12.38 6.10 -6.96
N TYR A 404 11.33 5.29 -6.79
CA TYR A 404 10.08 5.39 -7.54
C TYR A 404 9.37 6.72 -7.25
N GLN A 405 9.12 7.04 -5.97
CA GLN A 405 8.46 8.30 -5.60
C GLN A 405 9.30 9.52 -6.01
N ARG A 406 10.63 9.42 -5.91
CA ARG A 406 11.55 10.46 -6.40
C ARG A 406 11.48 10.64 -7.91
N ALA A 407 11.35 9.56 -8.68
CA ALA A 407 11.18 9.66 -10.13
C ALA A 407 9.90 10.40 -10.50
N LEU A 408 8.79 10.10 -9.84
CA LEU A 408 7.50 10.78 -10.06
C LEU A 408 7.55 12.26 -9.65
N ALA A 409 8.17 12.57 -8.51
CA ALA A 409 8.34 13.95 -8.05
C ALA A 409 9.22 14.78 -9.00
N LEU A 410 10.31 14.19 -9.52
CA LEU A 410 11.15 14.82 -10.55
C LEU A 410 10.35 15.07 -11.84
N ASP A 411 9.50 14.12 -12.23
CA ASP A 411 8.65 14.25 -13.41
C ASP A 411 7.68 15.44 -13.30
N LYS A 412 6.99 15.55 -12.16
CA LYS A 412 6.08 16.67 -11.82
C LYS A 412 6.81 18.00 -11.65
N ALA A 413 8.06 17.99 -11.19
CA ALA A 413 8.90 19.17 -11.11
C ALA A 413 9.49 19.61 -12.47
N GLY A 414 9.18 18.89 -13.56
CA GLY A 414 9.68 19.18 -14.90
C GLY A 414 11.08 18.63 -15.20
N ASN A 415 11.72 17.96 -14.24
CA ASN A 415 13.01 17.27 -14.43
C ASN A 415 12.82 15.80 -14.81
N TYR A 416 11.96 15.56 -15.81
CA TYR A 416 11.56 14.21 -16.26
C TYR A 416 12.75 13.36 -16.72
N ARG A 417 13.82 13.96 -17.25
CA ARG A 417 15.01 13.21 -17.70
C ARG A 417 15.72 12.49 -16.56
N ASP A 418 15.83 13.13 -15.40
CA ASP A 418 16.42 12.48 -14.23
C ASP A 418 15.44 11.47 -13.61
N GLY A 419 14.13 11.75 -13.67
CA GLY A 419 13.10 10.76 -13.32
C GLY A 419 13.18 9.50 -14.17
N PHE A 420 13.35 9.63 -15.49
CA PHE A 420 13.50 8.49 -16.41
C PHE A 420 14.74 7.66 -16.09
N LYS A 421 15.88 8.27 -15.76
CA LYS A 421 17.07 7.51 -15.35
C LYS A 421 16.80 6.64 -14.11
N LEU A 422 16.02 7.14 -13.15
CA LEU A 422 15.63 6.37 -11.97
C LEU A 422 14.67 5.22 -12.32
N LEU A 423 13.68 5.47 -13.18
CA LEU A 423 12.77 4.40 -13.66
C LEU A 423 13.52 3.34 -14.47
N GLU A 424 14.49 3.73 -15.30
CA GLU A 424 15.36 2.81 -16.03
C GLU A 424 16.26 2.01 -15.09
N GLN A 425 16.78 2.61 -14.02
CA GLN A 425 17.51 1.89 -12.98
C GLN A 425 16.60 0.85 -12.31
N LEU A 426 15.43 1.28 -11.85
CA LEU A 426 14.45 0.42 -11.20
C LEU A 426 14.03 -0.75 -12.08
N MET A 427 13.83 -0.51 -13.38
CA MET A 427 13.47 -1.55 -14.34
C MET A 427 14.61 -2.54 -14.62
N LYS A 428 15.88 -2.13 -14.48
CA LYS A 428 17.01 -3.08 -14.55
C LYS A 428 17.06 -3.96 -13.31
N GLU A 429 16.74 -3.41 -12.14
CA GLU A 429 16.75 -4.11 -10.87
C GLU A 429 15.50 -4.99 -10.67
N ARG A 430 14.36 -4.55 -11.20
CA ARG A 430 13.04 -5.19 -11.10
C ARG A 430 12.40 -5.29 -12.49
N PRO A 431 12.92 -6.15 -13.37
CA PRO A 431 12.52 -6.19 -14.78
C PRO A 431 11.09 -6.67 -15.01
N ASP A 432 10.44 -7.26 -14.00
CA ASP A 432 9.09 -7.82 -14.11
C ASP A 432 8.04 -7.01 -13.32
N ASP A 433 8.42 -5.87 -12.71
CA ASP A 433 7.52 -5.08 -11.87
C ASP A 433 6.56 -4.22 -12.72
N PRO A 434 5.25 -4.55 -12.75
CA PRO A 434 4.28 -3.86 -13.60
C PRO A 434 4.11 -2.40 -13.18
N THR A 435 4.33 -2.07 -11.91
CA THR A 435 4.20 -0.69 -11.41
C THR A 435 5.25 0.22 -12.05
N ILE A 436 6.49 -0.24 -12.14
CA ILE A 436 7.61 0.51 -12.72
C ILE A 436 7.43 0.64 -14.24
N MET A 437 7.06 -0.46 -14.91
CA MET A 437 6.77 -0.44 -16.34
C MET A 437 5.64 0.54 -16.67
N ASN A 438 4.56 0.50 -15.89
CA ASN A 438 3.41 1.37 -16.06
C ASN A 438 3.79 2.83 -15.88
N ALA A 439 4.44 3.18 -14.77
CA ALA A 439 4.86 4.56 -14.50
C ALA A 439 5.75 5.11 -15.62
N TYR A 440 6.72 4.33 -16.09
CA TYR A 440 7.59 4.79 -17.17
C TYR A 440 6.84 4.95 -18.49
N GLY A 441 6.03 3.96 -18.88
CA GLY A 441 5.22 4.06 -20.09
C GLY A 441 4.23 5.22 -20.03
N TYR A 442 3.56 5.44 -18.88
CA TYR A 442 2.63 6.54 -18.69
C TYR A 442 3.33 7.90 -18.80
N SER A 443 4.47 8.11 -18.12
CA SER A 443 5.20 9.38 -18.21
C SER A 443 5.69 9.71 -19.63
N LEU A 444 6.02 8.69 -20.44
CA LEU A 444 6.32 8.84 -21.87
C LEU A 444 5.06 9.25 -22.65
N ALA A 445 3.95 8.53 -22.44
CA ALA A 445 2.68 8.75 -23.11
C ALA A 445 2.11 10.15 -22.85
N ASP A 446 2.12 10.59 -21.60
CA ASP A 446 1.59 11.87 -21.18
C ASP A 446 2.31 13.06 -21.87
N ARG A 447 3.60 12.88 -22.16
CA ARG A 447 4.43 13.85 -22.88
C ARG A 447 4.41 13.71 -24.39
N ASN A 448 3.62 12.78 -24.94
CA ASN A 448 3.62 12.43 -26.36
C ASN A 448 4.98 11.93 -26.88
N GLN A 449 5.79 11.30 -26.02
CA GLN A 449 7.15 10.86 -26.35
C GLN A 449 7.21 9.34 -26.46
N GLU A 450 7.96 8.84 -27.45
CA GLU A 450 8.22 7.41 -27.64
C GLU A 450 6.97 6.51 -27.47
N LEU A 451 5.81 6.94 -28.00
CA LEU A 451 4.54 6.24 -27.78
C LEU A 451 4.58 4.72 -28.05
N PRO A 452 5.27 4.21 -29.09
CA PRO A 452 5.42 2.76 -29.28
C PRO A 452 6.16 2.06 -28.14
N ARG A 453 7.14 2.72 -27.51
CA ARG A 453 7.83 2.20 -26.33
C ARG A 453 6.92 2.27 -25.11
N ALA A 454 6.16 3.34 -24.95
CA ALA A 454 5.17 3.48 -23.88
C ALA A 454 4.14 2.34 -23.93
N GLU A 455 3.57 2.09 -25.11
CA GLU A 455 2.64 0.99 -25.36
C GLU A 455 3.27 -0.36 -25.02
N ALA A 456 4.49 -0.63 -25.49
CA ALA A 456 5.17 -1.90 -25.23
C ALA A 456 5.45 -2.14 -23.73
N LEU A 457 5.79 -1.09 -22.97
CA LEU A 457 5.99 -1.17 -21.53
C LEU A 457 4.68 -1.43 -20.79
N ILE A 458 3.64 -0.66 -21.08
CA ILE A 458 2.34 -0.78 -20.41
C ILE A 458 1.64 -2.10 -20.80
N ALA A 459 1.79 -2.57 -22.04
CA ALA A 459 1.27 -3.88 -22.44
C ALA A 459 1.90 -5.03 -21.65
N LYS A 460 3.20 -4.96 -21.34
CA LYS A 460 3.86 -5.92 -20.44
C LYS A 460 3.36 -5.80 -19.01
N ALA A 461 3.18 -4.57 -18.51
CA ALA A 461 2.59 -4.34 -17.19
C ALA A 461 1.18 -4.95 -17.10
N LEU A 462 0.38 -4.79 -18.15
CA LEU A 462 -0.99 -5.33 -18.21
C LEU A 462 -0.98 -6.86 -18.26
N ALA A 463 -0.04 -7.48 -18.96
CA ALA A 463 0.10 -8.93 -18.95
C ALA A 463 0.40 -9.49 -17.55
N ALA A 464 1.14 -8.73 -16.72
CA ALA A 464 1.45 -9.10 -15.35
C ALA A 464 0.35 -8.74 -14.34
N ALA A 465 -0.42 -7.68 -14.58
CA ALA A 465 -1.51 -7.20 -13.73
C ALA A 465 -2.77 -6.86 -14.57
N PRO A 466 -3.54 -7.88 -15.03
CA PRO A 466 -4.52 -7.74 -16.10
C PRO A 466 -5.75 -6.87 -15.80
N ASP A 467 -6.15 -6.75 -14.54
CA ASP A 467 -7.26 -5.91 -14.12
C ASP A 467 -6.81 -4.70 -13.29
N ASN A 468 -5.51 -4.41 -13.21
CA ASN A 468 -5.02 -3.27 -12.44
C ASN A 468 -5.54 -1.96 -13.06
N PRO A 469 -6.28 -1.13 -12.30
CA PRO A 469 -6.95 0.06 -12.84
C PRO A 469 -5.96 1.10 -13.37
N ALA A 470 -4.80 1.29 -12.72
CA ALA A 470 -3.81 2.26 -13.17
C ALA A 470 -3.15 1.83 -14.48
N VAL A 471 -2.95 0.52 -14.68
CA VAL A 471 -2.39 -0.04 -15.92
C VAL A 471 -3.40 0.03 -17.07
N LEU A 472 -4.66 -0.29 -16.80
CA LEU A 472 -5.76 -0.14 -17.75
C LEU A 472 -5.93 1.32 -18.19
N ASP A 473 -5.91 2.26 -17.23
CA ASP A 473 -5.99 3.69 -17.50
C ASP A 473 -4.83 4.17 -18.36
N SER A 474 -3.60 3.80 -18.00
CA SER A 474 -2.40 4.18 -18.74
C SER A 474 -2.39 3.63 -20.17
N LEU A 475 -2.84 2.38 -20.39
CA LEU A 475 -2.93 1.83 -21.75
C LEU A 475 -4.03 2.52 -22.56
N GLY A 476 -5.17 2.80 -21.93
CA GLY A 476 -6.24 3.59 -22.53
C GLY A 476 -5.74 4.97 -22.96
N TRP A 477 -4.99 5.65 -22.08
CA TRP A 477 -4.36 6.93 -22.37
C TRP A 477 -3.38 6.83 -23.54
N VAL A 478 -2.48 5.83 -23.57
CA VAL A 478 -1.58 5.59 -24.70
C VAL A 478 -2.34 5.46 -26.03
N HIS A 479 -3.40 4.65 -26.07
CA HIS A 479 -4.20 4.49 -27.28
C HIS A 479 -4.88 5.80 -27.72
N PHE A 480 -5.39 6.58 -26.76
CA PHE A 480 -5.96 7.88 -27.05
C PHE A 480 -4.90 8.84 -27.62
N ARG A 481 -3.69 8.86 -27.07
CA ARG A 481 -2.56 9.67 -27.56
C ARG A 481 -2.06 9.23 -28.93
N HIS A 482 -2.24 7.96 -29.28
CA HIS A 482 -2.06 7.43 -30.64
C HIS A 482 -3.18 7.83 -31.62
N GLY A 483 -4.24 8.50 -31.15
CA GLY A 483 -5.40 8.87 -31.96
C GLY A 483 -6.47 7.77 -32.06
N ASP A 484 -6.32 6.68 -31.30
CA ASP A 484 -7.25 5.55 -31.29
C ASP A 484 -8.19 5.60 -30.06
N ALA A 485 -9.05 6.63 -30.05
CA ALA A 485 -10.04 6.84 -28.99
C ALA A 485 -11.00 5.64 -28.83
N ALA A 486 -11.26 4.91 -29.92
CA ALA A 486 -12.13 3.73 -29.91
C ALA A 486 -11.53 2.57 -29.10
N LYS A 487 -10.21 2.33 -29.20
CA LYS A 487 -9.51 1.35 -28.35
C LYS A 487 -9.32 1.82 -26.92
N ALA A 488 -9.17 3.13 -26.70
CA ALA A 488 -8.99 3.69 -25.37
C ALA A 488 -10.22 3.50 -24.47
N LEU A 489 -11.41 3.70 -25.04
CA LEU A 489 -12.65 3.77 -24.30
C LEU A 489 -12.95 2.53 -23.41
N PRO A 490 -12.93 1.28 -23.91
CA PRO A 490 -13.25 0.11 -23.07
C PRO A 490 -12.23 -0.13 -21.95
N LEU A 491 -10.97 0.29 -22.13
CA LEU A 491 -9.94 0.18 -21.10
C LEU A 491 -10.21 1.16 -19.95
N LEU A 492 -10.50 2.42 -20.29
CA LEU A 492 -10.80 3.48 -19.32
C LEU A 492 -12.10 3.21 -18.55
N GLU A 493 -13.13 2.69 -19.23
CA GLU A 493 -14.37 2.26 -18.57
C GLU A 493 -14.11 1.14 -17.56
N ARG A 494 -13.31 0.12 -17.93
CA ARG A 494 -12.95 -0.98 -17.04
C ARG A 494 -12.07 -0.50 -15.88
N ALA A 495 -11.13 0.40 -16.13
CA ALA A 495 -10.32 1.02 -15.08
C ALA A 495 -11.20 1.75 -14.06
N TYR A 496 -12.13 2.59 -14.54
CA TYR A 496 -13.02 3.37 -13.66
C TYR A 496 -13.98 2.49 -12.86
N ARG A 497 -14.42 1.37 -13.44
CA ARG A 497 -15.27 0.38 -12.74
C ARG A 497 -14.54 -0.26 -11.55
N VAL A 498 -13.25 -0.56 -11.70
CA VAL A 498 -12.42 -1.13 -10.64
C VAL A 498 -12.05 -0.07 -9.60
N PHE A 499 -11.66 1.12 -10.06
CA PHE A 499 -11.26 2.23 -9.21
C PHE A 499 -11.82 3.56 -9.74
N PRO A 500 -12.94 4.08 -9.18
CA PRO A 500 -13.60 5.28 -9.67
C PRO A 500 -12.89 6.57 -9.22
N ASP A 501 -11.67 6.75 -9.71
CA ASP A 501 -10.79 7.88 -9.39
C ASP A 501 -10.99 9.10 -10.30
N GLY A 502 -10.57 10.28 -9.83
CA GLY A 502 -10.68 11.54 -10.57
C GLY A 502 -9.79 11.63 -11.80
N GLU A 503 -8.58 11.06 -11.79
CA GLU A 503 -7.68 11.02 -12.94
C GLU A 503 -8.24 10.10 -14.04
N ILE A 504 -8.66 8.89 -13.66
CA ILE A 504 -9.29 7.95 -14.60
C ILE A 504 -10.58 8.55 -15.19
N ALA A 505 -11.39 9.24 -14.37
CA ALA A 505 -12.57 9.95 -14.86
C ALA A 505 -12.22 11.09 -15.83
N ALA A 506 -11.11 11.80 -15.61
CA ALA A 506 -10.64 12.85 -16.49
C ALA A 506 -10.29 12.27 -17.87
N HIS A 507 -9.46 11.22 -17.91
CA HIS A 507 -9.09 10.53 -19.15
C HIS A 507 -10.32 9.93 -19.85
N TRP A 508 -11.18 9.21 -19.11
CA TRP A 508 -12.37 8.58 -19.67
C TRP A 508 -13.32 9.61 -20.30
N GLY A 509 -13.63 10.69 -19.58
CA GLY A 509 -14.49 11.73 -20.09
C GLY A 509 -13.87 12.53 -21.24
N GLU A 510 -12.54 12.72 -21.26
CA GLU A 510 -11.87 13.35 -22.41
C GLU A 510 -11.95 12.47 -23.67
N VAL A 511 -11.78 11.16 -23.53
CA VAL A 511 -11.99 10.22 -24.65
C VAL A 511 -13.43 10.27 -25.14
N LEU A 512 -14.42 10.23 -24.24
CA LEU A 512 -15.84 10.38 -24.59
C LEU A 512 -16.11 11.71 -25.30
N TRP A 513 -15.51 12.80 -24.83
CA TRP A 513 -15.63 14.12 -25.44
C TRP A 513 -15.08 14.15 -26.87
N SER A 514 -13.92 13.52 -27.11
CA SER A 514 -13.32 13.42 -28.44
C SER A 514 -14.16 12.58 -29.43
N LEU A 515 -14.99 11.67 -28.91
CA LEU A 515 -15.91 10.82 -29.66
C LEU A 515 -17.31 11.45 -29.84
N ASP A 516 -17.46 12.74 -29.53
CA ASP A 516 -18.72 13.48 -29.59
C ASP A 516 -19.82 12.95 -28.63
N ARG A 517 -19.41 12.23 -27.58
CA ARG A 517 -20.29 11.67 -26.52
C ARG A 517 -20.31 12.57 -25.28
N GLN A 518 -20.51 13.87 -25.48
CA GLN A 518 -20.35 14.90 -24.45
C GLN A 518 -21.29 14.74 -23.24
N GLY A 519 -22.51 14.24 -23.46
CA GLY A 519 -23.45 13.98 -22.37
C GLY A 519 -22.94 12.93 -21.38
N GLU A 520 -22.33 11.87 -21.91
CA GLU A 520 -21.73 10.81 -21.10
C GLU A 520 -20.46 11.30 -20.40
N ALA A 521 -19.61 12.07 -21.09
CA ALA A 521 -18.44 12.69 -20.48
C ALA A 521 -18.80 13.53 -19.24
N ARG A 522 -19.83 14.38 -19.36
CA ARG A 522 -20.34 15.18 -18.24
C ARG A 522 -20.89 14.32 -17.12
N ALA A 523 -21.62 13.24 -17.42
CA ALA A 523 -22.15 12.34 -16.40
C ALA A 523 -21.03 11.66 -15.58
N VAL A 524 -19.96 11.23 -16.25
CA VAL A 524 -18.77 10.64 -15.61
C VAL A 524 -18.09 11.67 -14.71
N TRP A 525 -17.80 12.86 -15.22
CA TRP A 525 -17.13 13.91 -14.45
C TRP A 525 -17.93 14.36 -13.23
N THR A 526 -19.25 14.55 -13.38
CA THR A 526 -20.14 14.91 -12.26
C THR A 526 -20.12 13.84 -11.17
N ARG A 527 -20.20 12.56 -11.54
CA ARG A 527 -20.15 11.44 -10.58
C ARG A 527 -18.81 11.37 -9.86
N ALA A 528 -17.71 11.55 -10.59
CA ALA A 528 -16.36 11.52 -10.01
C ALA A 528 -16.12 12.73 -9.08
N LEU A 529 -16.58 13.92 -9.44
CA LEU A 529 -16.47 15.12 -8.59
C LEU A 529 -17.33 15.06 -7.32
N ALA A 530 -18.45 14.34 -7.33
CA ALA A 530 -19.20 14.09 -6.10
C ALA A 530 -18.41 13.26 -5.08
N ARG A 531 -17.53 12.34 -5.56
CA ARG A 531 -16.67 11.50 -4.72
C ARG A 531 -15.39 12.22 -4.29
N SER A 532 -14.76 12.91 -5.24
CA SER A 532 -13.46 13.59 -5.07
C SER A 532 -13.55 15.05 -5.54
N PRO A 533 -14.19 15.94 -4.75
CA PRO A 533 -14.46 17.33 -5.17
C PRO A 533 -13.21 18.17 -5.40
N ASP A 534 -12.06 17.76 -4.86
CA ASP A 534 -10.77 18.45 -4.88
C ASP A 534 -9.79 17.90 -5.95
N SER A 535 -10.22 16.96 -6.79
CA SER A 535 -9.39 16.43 -7.87
C SER A 535 -8.99 17.53 -8.87
N LYS A 536 -7.72 17.95 -8.79
CA LYS A 536 -7.16 19.03 -9.62
C LYS A 536 -7.17 18.68 -11.11
N ILE A 537 -6.79 17.45 -11.46
CA ILE A 537 -6.71 16.96 -12.84
C ILE A 537 -8.09 16.86 -13.50
N LEU A 538 -9.09 16.40 -12.75
CA LEU A 538 -10.46 16.34 -13.24
C LEU A 538 -11.03 17.74 -13.48
N ARG A 539 -10.88 18.64 -12.50
CA ARG A 539 -11.33 20.03 -12.63
C ARG A 539 -10.67 20.73 -13.82
N SER A 540 -9.34 20.61 -13.95
CA SER A 540 -8.61 21.25 -15.05
C SER A 540 -9.05 20.71 -16.41
N THR A 541 -9.30 19.41 -16.53
CA THR A 541 -9.82 18.77 -17.74
C THR A 541 -11.20 19.29 -18.11
N VAL A 542 -12.13 19.36 -17.14
CA VAL A 542 -13.48 19.90 -17.39
C VAL A 542 -13.41 21.36 -17.84
N VAL A 543 -12.62 22.20 -17.17
CA VAL A 543 -12.48 23.62 -17.55
C VAL A 543 -11.91 23.74 -18.96
N ARG A 544 -10.85 22.98 -19.28
CA ARG A 544 -10.21 23.01 -20.61
C ARG A 544 -11.16 22.62 -21.73
N LEU A 545 -12.01 21.61 -21.54
CA LEU A 545 -12.88 21.08 -22.58
C LEU A 545 -14.23 21.82 -22.68
N THR A 546 -14.73 22.36 -21.58
CA THR A 546 -16.07 22.97 -21.53
C THR A 546 -16.06 24.50 -21.41
N GLY A 547 -14.92 25.10 -21.04
CA GLY A 547 -14.80 26.54 -20.78
C GLY A 547 -15.48 27.02 -19.50
N SER A 548 -15.97 26.11 -18.65
CA SER A 548 -16.68 26.44 -17.40
C SER A 548 -16.15 25.61 -16.24
N GLU A 549 -16.17 26.17 -15.03
CA GLU A 549 -15.90 25.36 -13.83
C GLU A 549 -17.00 24.30 -13.67
N PRO A 550 -16.63 23.05 -13.32
CA PRO A 550 -17.61 22.04 -13.04
C PRO A 550 -18.45 22.43 -11.82
N VAL A 551 -19.77 22.40 -11.98
CA VAL A 551 -20.69 22.48 -10.85
C VAL A 551 -20.58 21.17 -10.08
N VAL A 552 -20.02 21.21 -8.87
CA VAL A 552 -20.12 20.09 -7.94
C VAL A 552 -21.58 20.08 -7.47
N PRO A 553 -22.35 19.02 -7.77
CA PRO A 553 -23.76 19.01 -7.41
C PRO A 553 -23.89 19.18 -5.89
N PRO A 554 -24.84 20.02 -5.42
CA PRO A 554 -25.05 20.18 -4.00
C PRO A 554 -25.43 18.82 -3.37
N PRO A 555 -25.11 18.61 -2.09
CA PRO A 555 -25.23 17.32 -1.39
C PRO A 555 -26.64 16.67 -1.36
N ASN A 556 -27.66 17.27 -1.98
CA ASN A 556 -29.06 16.86 -1.91
C ASN A 556 -29.75 16.56 -3.26
N GLU A 557 -29.09 16.68 -4.42
CA GLU A 557 -29.82 16.58 -5.70
C GLU A 557 -29.77 15.20 -6.40
N SER A 558 -28.92 14.26 -5.96
CA SER A 558 -28.77 12.97 -6.65
C SER A 558 -29.71 11.84 -6.16
N ALA A 559 -30.65 12.11 -5.24
CA ALA A 559 -31.57 11.10 -4.72
C ALA A 559 -33.01 11.20 -5.26
N THR A 560 -33.29 12.11 -6.19
CA THR A 560 -34.65 12.27 -6.74
C THR A 560 -34.61 12.57 -8.23
N THR A 561 -34.25 11.60 -9.06
CA THR A 561 -34.93 11.33 -10.35
C THR A 561 -34.29 10.17 -11.13
N ILE A 562 -35.18 9.25 -11.54
CA ILE A 562 -35.08 8.12 -12.48
C ILE A 562 -34.42 6.84 -11.93
#